data_AF-A0A3D4YQW3-F1
#
_entry.id   AF-A0A3D4YQW3-F1
#
_cell.length_a   1.000
_cell.length_b   1.000
_cell.length_c   1.000
_cell.angle_alpha   90.00
_cell.angle_beta   90.00
_cell.angle_gamma   90.00
#
_symmetry.space_group_name_H-M   'P 1'
#
loop_
_entity.id
_entity.type
_entity.pdbx_description
1 polymer ?
#
loop_
_entity_poly.entity_id
_entity_poly.type
_entity_poly.pdbx_seq_one_letter_code
_entity_poly.pdbx_strand_id
1 'polypeptide(L)'
;MSLAHPFPAQTLLDGSAQPCADVKETTSGVPGVHVYAFNAKKVPAIRKSLFVLDSLDWENGDPAAMRAASREYDRLLSQVRRARALGYAMSNGNGDFEITVTQMDSVLVFGEANMPGEPFYYSSKVVGATGQEEVRVVLLMCSQQLL
;
A
#
# COMPACT_ATOMS: atom_id res chain seq x y z
N MET A 1 6.20 -32.53 -27.09
CA MET A 1 6.26 -31.10 -27.44
C MET A 1 5.95 -30.31 -26.19
N SER A 2 6.95 -29.61 -25.64
CA SER A 2 6.77 -28.81 -24.41
C SER A 2 6.17 -27.47 -24.81
N LEU A 3 4.94 -27.18 -24.41
CA LEU A 3 4.33 -25.87 -24.54
C LEU A 3 4.98 -24.95 -23.50
N ALA A 4 6.14 -24.39 -23.85
CA ALA A 4 6.70 -23.27 -23.12
C ALA A 4 5.75 -22.08 -23.33
N HIS A 5 4.82 -21.90 -22.39
CA HIS A 5 4.01 -20.70 -22.34
C HIS A 5 5.00 -19.56 -22.07
N PRO A 6 5.12 -18.56 -22.96
CA PRO A 6 6.01 -17.45 -22.72
C PRO A 6 5.56 -16.76 -21.43
N PHE A 7 6.51 -16.50 -20.53
CA PHE A 7 6.23 -15.70 -19.34
C PHE A 7 5.57 -14.38 -19.78
N PRO A 8 4.47 -13.97 -19.13
CA PRO A 8 3.82 -12.72 -19.49
C PRO A 8 4.80 -11.57 -19.34
N ALA A 9 4.81 -10.60 -20.25
CA ALA A 9 5.79 -9.49 -20.20
C ALA A 9 5.51 -8.52 -19.02
N GLN A 10 4.25 -8.46 -18.60
CA GLN A 10 3.75 -7.59 -17.55
C GLN A 10 2.81 -8.36 -16.63
N THR A 11 2.56 -7.81 -15.45
CA THR A 11 1.57 -8.29 -14.48
C THR A 11 0.61 -7.15 -14.18
N LEU A 12 -0.69 -7.42 -14.22
CA LEU A 12 -1.70 -6.53 -13.68
C LEU A 12 -1.79 -6.72 -12.16
N LEU A 13 -1.65 -5.63 -11.41
CA LEU A 13 -2.02 -5.57 -10.02
C LEU A 13 -3.46 -5.06 -9.96
N ASP A 14 -4.40 -6.00 -9.88
CA ASP A 14 -5.82 -5.71 -9.68
C ASP A 14 -6.08 -5.68 -8.18
N GLY A 15 -6.55 -4.55 -7.65
CA GLY A 15 -6.69 -4.43 -6.21
C GLY A 15 -7.83 -3.57 -5.73
N SER A 16 -8.10 -3.70 -4.43
CA SER A 16 -9.13 -2.94 -3.72
C SER A 16 -8.58 -2.36 -2.42
N ALA A 17 -8.92 -1.11 -2.16
CA ALA A 17 -8.74 -0.44 -0.89
C ALA A 17 -10.01 -0.61 -0.05
N GLN A 18 -9.92 -1.28 1.09
CA GLN A 18 -11.06 -1.65 1.92
C GLN A 18 -10.91 -1.06 3.33
N PRO A 19 -12.01 -0.64 3.97
CA PRO A 19 -11.96 -0.25 5.39
C PRO A 19 -11.65 -1.47 6.26
N CYS A 20 -11.13 -1.23 7.46
CA CYS A 20 -10.97 -2.30 8.46
C CYS A 20 -12.33 -2.70 9.06
N ALA A 21 -12.44 -3.96 9.49
CA ALA A 21 -13.70 -4.70 9.65
C ALA A 21 -14.75 -4.09 10.62
N ASP A 22 -14.42 -3.05 11.37
CA ASP A 22 -15.29 -2.44 12.38
C ASP A 22 -16.21 -1.31 11.83
N VAL A 23 -16.12 -0.96 10.55
CA VAL A 23 -16.98 0.08 9.95
C VAL A 23 -18.33 -0.55 9.56
N LYS A 24 -19.27 -0.56 10.49
CA LYS A 24 -20.60 -1.18 10.38
C LYS A 24 -21.54 -0.64 9.28
N GLU A 25 -21.16 0.30 8.41
CA GLU A 25 -22.14 0.97 7.55
C GLU A 25 -21.74 1.26 6.09
N THR A 26 -20.58 0.85 5.59
CA THR A 26 -20.25 1.06 4.17
C THR A 26 -19.63 -0.17 3.52
N THR A 27 -20.43 -0.87 2.72
CA THR A 27 -20.00 -1.88 1.73
C THR A 27 -19.19 -1.30 0.58
N SER A 28 -18.88 0.00 0.60
CA SER A 28 -18.09 0.70 -0.39
C SER A 28 -16.63 0.74 0.05
N GLY A 29 -15.68 0.35 -0.82
CA GLY A 29 -14.26 0.50 -0.55
C GLY A 29 -13.86 1.97 -0.39
N VAL A 30 -12.61 2.21 -0.01
CA VAL A 30 -12.11 3.55 0.29
C VAL A 30 -11.72 4.27 -1.01
N PRO A 31 -12.43 5.33 -1.43
CA PRO A 31 -12.11 6.05 -2.66
C PRO A 31 -10.95 7.03 -2.45
N GLY A 32 -10.29 7.42 -3.55
CA GLY A 32 -9.26 8.46 -3.52
C GLY A 32 -7.95 8.04 -2.84
N VAL A 33 -7.72 6.73 -2.66
CA VAL A 33 -6.46 6.19 -2.14
C VAL A 33 -5.42 6.28 -3.24
N HIS A 34 -4.31 6.96 -2.96
CA HIS A 34 -3.15 7.03 -3.83
C HIS A 34 -2.32 5.76 -3.68
N VAL A 35 -2.29 4.92 -4.71
CA VAL A 35 -1.61 3.62 -4.71
C VAL A 35 -0.36 3.68 -5.57
N TYR A 36 0.77 3.27 -5.00
CA TYR A 36 2.08 3.25 -5.62
C TYR A 36 2.63 1.82 -5.63
N ALA A 37 3.19 1.40 -6.76
CA ALA A 37 3.91 0.14 -6.87
C ALA A 37 5.42 0.40 -6.97
N PHE A 38 6.23 -0.33 -6.20
CA PHE A 38 7.69 -0.22 -6.20
C PHE A 38 8.35 -1.59 -6.33
N ASN A 39 9.56 -1.62 -6.89
CA ASN A 39 10.39 -2.81 -6.76
C ASN A 39 10.87 -2.90 -5.30
N ALA A 40 10.41 -3.91 -4.57
CA ALA A 40 10.65 -4.02 -3.12
C ALA A 40 12.15 -4.14 -2.75
N LYS A 41 13.00 -4.59 -3.68
CA LYS A 41 14.46 -4.65 -3.48
C LYS A 41 15.14 -3.28 -3.68
N LYS A 42 14.49 -2.33 -4.37
CA LYS A 42 15.04 -1.01 -4.72
C LYS A 42 14.58 0.12 -3.81
N VAL A 43 13.68 -0.15 -2.86
CA VAL A 43 13.17 0.85 -1.90
C VAL A 43 13.42 0.46 -0.43
N PRO A 44 14.68 0.20 -0.02
CA PRO A 44 14.98 -0.24 1.34
C PRO A 44 14.62 0.80 2.42
N ALA A 45 14.66 2.10 2.09
CA ALA A 45 14.26 3.16 3.02
C ALA A 45 12.77 3.08 3.36
N ILE A 46 11.90 2.95 2.34
CA ILE A 46 10.45 2.81 2.50
C ILE A 46 10.15 1.60 3.37
N ARG A 47 10.78 0.46 3.06
CA ARG A 47 10.61 -0.79 3.85
C ARG A 47 11.06 -0.64 5.30
N LYS A 48 12.13 0.10 5.55
CA LYS A 48 12.61 0.37 6.90
C LYS A 48 11.61 1.24 7.67
N SER A 49 11.07 2.28 7.06
CA SER A 49 10.06 3.14 7.69
C SER A 49 8.77 2.37 7.99
N LEU A 50 8.31 1.53 7.06
CA LEU A 50 7.18 0.62 7.31
C LEU A 50 7.44 -0.33 8.50
N PHE A 51 8.63 -0.93 8.56
CA PHE A 51 9.00 -1.79 9.69
C PHE A 51 9.03 -1.05 11.02
N VAL A 52 9.50 0.20 11.05
CA VAL A 52 9.48 1.03 12.27
C VAL A 52 8.04 1.29 12.70
N LEU A 53 7.17 1.68 11.76
CA LEU A 53 5.76 1.92 12.08
C LEU A 53 5.06 0.68 12.63
N ASP A 54 5.27 -0.50 12.03
CA ASP A 54 4.75 -1.78 12.52
C ASP A 54 5.27 -2.16 13.91
N SER A 55 6.46 -1.66 14.30
CA SER A 55 7.06 -1.96 15.60
C SER A 55 6.62 -1.01 16.73
N LEU A 56 5.96 0.09 16.38
CA LEU A 56 5.50 1.08 17.36
C LEU A 56 4.15 0.64 17.91
N ASP A 57 4.06 0.49 19.23
CA ASP A 57 2.83 0.18 19.94
C ASP A 57 2.00 1.45 20.20
N TRP A 58 1.59 2.13 19.13
CA TRP A 58 0.81 3.38 19.21
C TRP A 58 -0.70 3.12 19.34
N GLU A 59 -1.17 1.90 19.03
CA GLU A 59 -2.58 1.48 19.15
C GLU A 59 -3.07 1.53 20.61
N ASN A 60 -2.16 1.34 21.57
CA ASN A 60 -2.45 1.45 23.00
C ASN A 60 -2.58 2.90 23.51
N GLY A 61 -2.48 3.90 22.62
CA GLY A 61 -2.69 5.30 22.95
C GLY A 61 -1.53 5.96 23.71
N ASP A 62 -0.33 5.39 23.70
CA ASP A 62 0.86 6.04 24.26
C ASP A 62 1.21 7.31 23.45
N PRO A 63 1.13 8.52 24.05
CA PRO A 63 1.42 9.75 23.35
C PRO A 63 2.88 9.85 22.83
N ALA A 64 3.83 9.12 23.41
CA ALA A 64 5.20 9.09 22.92
C ALA A 64 5.32 8.23 21.65
N ALA A 65 4.75 7.01 21.66
CA ALA A 65 4.64 6.16 20.49
C ALA A 65 3.87 6.85 19.35
N MET A 66 2.77 7.54 19.67
CA MET A 66 1.96 8.24 18.67
C MET A 66 2.75 9.35 17.95
N ARG A 67 3.46 10.19 18.71
CA ARG A 67 4.36 11.22 18.16
C ARG A 67 5.53 10.62 17.35
N ALA A 68 6.04 9.46 17.76
CA ALA A 68 7.10 8.77 17.02
C ALA A 68 6.58 8.24 15.68
N ALA A 69 5.40 7.64 15.68
CA ALA A 69 4.77 7.14 14.47
C ALA A 69 4.41 8.28 13.51
N SER A 70 3.92 9.43 14.00
CA SER A 70 3.60 10.57 13.13
C SER A 70 4.84 11.08 12.39
N ARG A 71 5.96 11.25 13.10
CA ARG A 71 7.23 11.65 12.49
C ARG A 71 7.76 10.63 11.49
N GLU A 72 7.64 9.34 11.79
CA GLU A 72 8.09 8.29 10.89
C GLU A 72 7.18 8.17 9.66
N TYR A 73 5.88 8.44 9.81
CA TYR A 73 4.93 8.50 8.70
C TYR A 73 5.24 9.66 7.74
N ASP A 74 5.50 10.87 8.25
CA ASP A 74 5.94 11.99 7.41
C ASP A 74 7.21 11.66 6.63
N ARG A 75 8.15 10.97 7.30
CA ARG A 75 9.38 10.49 6.68
C ARG A 75 9.08 9.47 5.59
N LEU A 76 8.20 8.50 5.85
CA LEU A 76 7.75 7.50 4.89
C LEU A 76 7.14 8.17 3.65
N LEU A 77 6.20 9.09 3.83
CA LEU A 77 5.57 9.81 2.72
C LEU A 77 6.57 10.59 1.88
N SER A 78 7.53 11.26 2.52
CA SER A 78 8.60 11.94 1.77
C SER A 78 9.44 10.96 0.96
N GLN A 79 9.64 9.73 1.41
CA GLN A 79 10.37 8.71 0.66
C GLN A 79 9.53 8.13 -0.48
N VAL A 80 8.26 7.82 -0.24
CA VAL A 80 7.29 7.32 -1.23
C VAL A 80 7.19 8.30 -2.40
N ARG A 81 6.97 9.59 -2.12
CA ARG A 81 6.81 10.63 -3.15
C ARG A 81 8.07 10.92 -3.96
N ARG A 82 9.26 10.61 -3.41
CA ARG A 82 10.56 10.80 -4.10
C ARG A 82 11.04 9.54 -4.81
N ALA A 83 10.56 8.38 -4.41
CA ALA A 83 10.97 7.11 -4.99
C ALA A 83 10.40 6.95 -6.40
N ARG A 84 11.17 6.30 -7.28
CA ARG A 84 10.70 5.95 -8.62
C ARG A 84 9.71 4.80 -8.51
N ALA A 85 8.42 5.12 -8.64
CA ALA A 85 7.37 4.11 -8.76
C ALA A 85 7.48 3.36 -10.10
N LEU A 86 7.09 2.09 -10.07
CA LEU A 86 6.85 1.27 -11.26
C LEU A 86 5.54 1.63 -11.92
N GLY A 87 4.56 2.01 -11.10
CA GLY A 87 3.23 2.42 -11.53
C GLY A 87 2.49 3.10 -10.38
N TYR A 88 1.43 3.80 -10.74
CA TYR A 88 0.60 4.58 -9.83
C TYR A 88 -0.85 4.49 -10.29
N ALA A 89 -1.77 4.40 -9.33
CA ALA A 89 -3.21 4.52 -9.54
C ALA A 89 -3.85 5.25 -8.37
N MET A 90 -5.07 5.73 -8.58
CA MET A 90 -5.92 6.24 -7.51
C MET A 90 -7.17 5.37 -7.45
N SER A 91 -7.58 4.96 -6.25
CA SER A 91 -8.77 4.13 -6.12
C SER A 91 -10.04 4.87 -6.55
N ASN A 92 -10.93 4.15 -7.24
CA ASN A 92 -12.20 4.68 -7.73
C ASN A 92 -13.26 4.79 -6.61
N GLY A 93 -14.51 5.12 -6.95
CA GLY A 93 -15.61 5.23 -5.98
C GLY A 93 -15.93 3.96 -5.19
N ASN A 94 -15.52 2.79 -5.67
CA ASN A 94 -15.67 1.49 -5.00
C ASN A 94 -14.42 1.06 -4.25
N GLY A 95 -13.33 1.82 -4.32
CA GLY A 95 -12.03 1.47 -3.76
C GLY A 95 -11.14 0.64 -4.69
N ASP A 96 -11.56 0.36 -5.92
CA ASP A 96 -10.78 -0.48 -6.85
C ASP A 96 -9.67 0.33 -7.53
N PHE A 97 -8.55 -0.34 -7.82
CA PHE A 97 -7.41 0.22 -8.54
C PHE A 97 -6.72 -0.84 -9.40
N GLU A 98 -6.09 -0.40 -10.49
CA GLU A 98 -5.33 -1.25 -11.40
C GLU A 98 -3.97 -0.64 -11.68
N ILE A 99 -2.89 -1.42 -11.53
CA ILE A 99 -1.52 -0.99 -11.87
C ILE A 99 -0.83 -2.09 -12.67
N THR A 100 -0.42 -1.78 -13.90
CA THR A 100 0.40 -2.70 -14.70
C THR A 100 1.89 -2.50 -14.39
N VAL A 101 2.59 -3.57 -14.06
CA VAL A 101 4.04 -3.57 -13.78
C VAL A 101 4.78 -4.58 -14.65
N THR A 102 6.05 -4.34 -14.93
CA THR A 102 6.92 -5.37 -15.54
C THR A 102 7.10 -6.54 -14.58
N GLN A 103 7.26 -7.76 -15.11
CA GLN A 103 7.55 -8.95 -14.31
C GLN A 103 8.71 -8.74 -13.32
N MET A 104 8.47 -9.07 -12.06
CA MET A 104 9.52 -9.09 -11.04
C MET A 104 9.15 -9.92 -9.82
N ASP A 105 10.18 -10.38 -9.11
CA ASP A 105 10.03 -11.27 -7.95
C ASP A 105 9.16 -10.67 -6.84
N SER A 106 9.23 -9.35 -6.64
CA SER A 106 8.63 -8.71 -5.49
C SER A 106 8.30 -7.25 -5.74
N VAL A 107 7.02 -6.93 -5.63
CA VAL A 107 6.45 -5.60 -5.74
C VAL A 107 5.94 -5.18 -4.36
N LEU A 108 6.38 -4.01 -3.88
CA LEU A 108 5.77 -3.34 -2.75
C LEU A 108 4.65 -2.45 -3.28
N VAL A 109 3.42 -2.75 -2.87
CA VAL A 109 2.25 -1.89 -3.11
C VAL A 109 2.00 -1.08 -1.84
N PHE A 110 1.91 0.23 -1.97
CA PHE A 110 1.68 1.17 -0.87
C PHE A 110 0.50 2.06 -1.21
N GLY A 111 -0.48 2.16 -0.32
CA GLY A 111 -1.61 3.07 -0.43
C GLY A 111 -1.57 4.13 0.65
N GLU A 112 -1.81 5.40 0.31
CA GLU A 112 -2.09 6.49 1.27
C GLU A 112 -3.42 7.17 0.94
N ALA A 113 -4.14 7.64 1.96
CA ALA A 113 -5.29 8.54 1.79
C ALA A 113 -5.33 9.60 2.89
N ASN A 114 -5.78 10.79 2.50
CA ASN A 114 -6.10 11.86 3.44
C ASN A 114 -7.62 11.88 3.63
N MET A 115 -8.09 11.58 4.84
CA MET A 115 -9.52 11.69 5.16
C MET A 115 -9.78 12.90 6.06
N PRO A 116 -10.89 13.63 5.85
CA PRO A 116 -11.26 14.75 6.73
C PRO A 116 -11.45 14.27 8.17
N GLY A 117 -10.77 14.92 9.12
CA GLY A 117 -10.96 14.66 10.56
C GLY A 117 -10.16 13.49 11.12
N GLU A 118 -9.36 12.81 10.29
CA GLU A 118 -8.55 11.69 10.71
C GLU A 118 -7.09 11.86 10.27
N PRO A 119 -6.12 11.44 11.09
CA PRO A 119 -4.77 12.00 10.98
C PRO A 119 -3.98 11.46 9.77
N PHE A 120 -4.07 10.18 9.41
CA PHE A 120 -3.64 9.63 8.11
C PHE A 120 -4.08 8.16 7.96
N TYR A 121 -4.19 7.72 6.70
CA TYR A 121 -4.48 6.34 6.35
C TYR A 121 -3.39 5.80 5.44
N TYR A 122 -2.79 4.67 5.82
CA TYR A 122 -1.92 3.95 4.91
C TYR A 122 -2.05 2.45 5.05
N SER A 123 -1.69 1.75 3.99
CA SER A 123 -1.58 0.30 3.97
C SER A 123 -0.44 -0.09 3.04
N SER A 124 0.22 -1.20 3.32
CA SER A 124 1.25 -1.70 2.44
C SER A 124 1.21 -3.22 2.34
N LYS A 125 1.54 -3.74 1.16
CA LYS A 125 1.61 -5.18 0.91
C LYS A 125 2.74 -5.49 -0.05
N VAL A 126 3.49 -6.54 0.25
CA VAL A 126 4.47 -7.09 -0.69
C VAL A 126 3.84 -8.27 -1.40
N VAL A 127 3.87 -8.26 -2.72
CA VAL A 127 3.35 -9.34 -3.57
C VAL A 127 4.42 -9.85 -4.52
N GLY A 128 4.36 -11.13 -4.89
CA GLY A 128 5.17 -11.69 -5.96
C GLY A 128 4.45 -11.58 -7.29
N ALA A 129 5.12 -11.09 -8.33
CA ALA A 129 4.54 -10.89 -9.66
C ALA A 129 5.13 -11.81 -10.74
N THR A 130 6.23 -12.53 -10.45
CA THR A 130 6.88 -13.42 -11.43
C THR A 130 5.96 -14.56 -11.89
N GLY A 131 5.78 -14.68 -13.20
CA GLY A 131 4.95 -15.71 -13.84
C GLY A 131 3.45 -15.48 -13.72
N GLN A 132 3.03 -14.35 -13.16
CA GLN A 132 1.62 -14.02 -12.99
C GLN A 132 1.19 -13.00 -14.03
N GLU A 133 0.06 -13.25 -14.69
CA GLU A 133 -0.63 -12.27 -15.55
C GLU A 133 -1.37 -11.24 -14.69
N GLU A 134 -1.97 -11.69 -13.59
CA GLU A 134 -2.73 -10.88 -12.64
C GLU A 134 -2.38 -11.27 -11.20
N VAL A 135 -2.25 -10.28 -10.32
CA VAL A 135 -2.08 -10.46 -8.88
C VAL A 135 -3.12 -9.62 -8.16
N ARG A 136 -3.93 -10.29 -7.33
CA ARG A 136 -4.93 -9.62 -6.50
C ARG A 136 -4.32 -8.96 -5.28
N VAL A 137 -4.61 -7.68 -5.08
CA VAL A 137 -4.10 -6.88 -3.96
C VAL A 137 -5.28 -6.37 -3.13
N VAL A 138 -5.19 -6.53 -1.81
CA VAL A 138 -6.15 -5.91 -0.88
C VAL A 138 -5.34 -5.03 0.06
N LEU A 139 -5.67 -3.75 0.09
CA LEU A 139 -5.12 -2.75 1.00
C LEU A 139 -6.15 -2.45 2.07
N LEU A 140 -5.90 -2.91 3.30
CA LEU A 140 -6.74 -2.61 4.45
C LEU A 140 -6.38 -1.22 4.97
N MET A 141 -7.28 -0.26 4.76
CA MET A 141 -7.13 1.14 5.12
C MET A 141 -7.71 1.37 6.51
N CYS A 142 -6.99 0.96 7.55
CA CYS A 142 -7.40 1.22 8.93
C CYS A 142 -7.17 2.69 9.27
N SER A 143 -8.12 3.29 9.99
CA SER A 143 -7.87 4.55 10.69
C SER A 143 -6.76 4.31 11.69
N GLN A 144 -5.69 5.09 11.57
CA GLN A 144 -4.60 5.05 12.52
C GLN A 144 -4.59 6.41 13.21
N GLN A 145 -5.29 6.51 14.35
CA GLN A 145 -5.27 7.73 15.15
C GLN A 145 -3.85 7.90 15.73
N LEU A 146 -3.08 8.83 15.18
CA LEU A 146 -1.90 9.39 15.85
C LEU A 146 -2.31 10.78 16.34
N LEU A 147 -2.21 10.99 17.66
CA LEU A 147 -2.52 12.26 18.34
C LEU A 147 -1.82 13.45 17.72
#